data_AF-A0A9E4F7A6-F1
#
_entry.id   AF-A0A9E4F7A6-F1
#
_cell.length_a   1.000
_cell.length_b   1.000
_cell.length_c   1.000
_cell.angle_alpha   90.00
_cell.angle_beta   90.00
_cell.angle_gamma   90.00
#
_symmetry.space_group_name_H-M   'P 1'
#
loop_
_entity.id
_entity.type
_entity.pdbx_description
1 polymer ?
#
loop_
_entity_poly.entity_id
_entity_poly.type
_entity_poly.pdbx_seq_one_letter_code
_entity_poly.pdbx_strand_id
1 'polypeptide(L)'
;MARLGEVEEEFTRRSLTIAVLGPNLENLDDTGTLKRYQIRDALLDMGHRAFFPEHHIDSTAPDWIGQEQDLLRDDTVDLVIILHTENSWGAFGEISNFVSILDIQMKTAVLFPIEHYKPTQGMTGNIVQGYFVRMPYTYEQMEICQLVSECTQWAQQRQIGIWPELPPHFRF
;
A
#
# COMPACT_ATOMS: atom_id res chain seq x y z
N MET A 1 -6.93 33.89 -13.53
CA MET A 1 -6.83 33.59 -12.09
C MET A 1 -7.89 32.53 -11.80
N ALA A 2 -7.49 31.26 -11.80
CA ALA A 2 -8.39 30.19 -11.35
C ALA A 2 -8.71 30.43 -9.87
N ARG A 3 -9.99 30.27 -9.49
CA ARG A 3 -10.41 30.49 -8.11
C ARG A 3 -9.86 29.33 -7.27
N LEU A 4 -9.45 29.60 -6.02
CA LEU A 4 -8.92 28.60 -5.08
C LEU A 4 -9.77 27.30 -5.01
N GLY A 5 -11.09 27.39 -5.23
CA GLY A 5 -11.97 26.21 -5.29
C GLY A 5 -11.84 25.32 -6.53
N GLU A 6 -11.45 25.86 -7.69
CA GLU A 6 -11.18 25.06 -8.91
C GLU A 6 -9.88 24.27 -8.75
N VAL A 7 -8.92 24.88 -8.06
CA VAL A 7 -7.65 24.25 -7.70
C VAL A 7 -7.88 23.14 -6.68
N GLU A 8 -8.76 23.32 -5.68
CA GLU A 8 -9.17 22.25 -4.74
C GLU A 8 -9.95 21.10 -5.42
N GLU A 9 -10.86 21.36 -6.36
CA GLU A 9 -11.56 20.31 -7.11
C GLU A 9 -10.64 19.53 -8.07
N GLU A 10 -9.66 20.19 -8.68
CA GLU A 10 -8.62 19.55 -9.50
C GLU A 10 -7.59 18.80 -8.62
N PHE A 11 -7.33 19.29 -7.39
CA PHE A 11 -6.52 18.63 -6.36
C PHE A 11 -7.14 17.32 -5.85
N THR A 12 -8.47 17.15 -5.94
CA THR A 12 -9.19 15.99 -5.37
C THR A 12 -9.28 14.80 -6.34
N ARG A 13 -8.85 14.92 -7.61
CA ARG A 13 -9.17 13.93 -8.67
C ARG A 13 -8.00 13.42 -9.51
N ARG A 14 -6.76 13.50 -9.05
CA ARG A 14 -5.70 12.71 -9.70
C ARG A 14 -5.92 11.24 -9.37
N SER A 15 -6.29 10.48 -10.41
CA SER A 15 -6.26 9.02 -10.39
C SER A 15 -4.83 8.57 -10.12
N LEU A 16 -4.62 7.85 -9.03
CA LEU A 16 -3.36 7.16 -8.75
C LEU A 16 -3.33 5.83 -9.50
N THR A 17 -2.14 5.33 -9.81
CA THR A 17 -1.91 3.94 -10.17
C THR A 17 -1.32 3.21 -8.96
N ILE A 18 -2.03 2.17 -8.51
CA ILE A 18 -1.81 1.56 -7.20
C ILE A 18 -1.57 0.07 -7.36
N ALA A 19 -0.42 -0.39 -6.88
CA ALA A 19 -0.12 -1.81 -6.74
C ALA A 19 -0.67 -2.32 -5.40
N VAL A 20 -1.38 -3.43 -5.40
CA VAL A 20 -1.91 -4.07 -4.20
C VAL A 20 -1.23 -5.42 -4.00
N LEU A 21 -0.44 -5.57 -2.93
CA LEU A 21 0.27 -6.80 -2.57
C LEU A 21 -0.34 -7.43 -1.31
N GLY A 22 -0.04 -8.70 -1.07
CA GLY A 22 -0.46 -9.43 0.13
C GLY A 22 -0.58 -10.94 -0.09
N PRO A 23 -1.48 -11.63 0.64
CA PRO A 23 -1.63 -13.09 0.56
C PRO A 23 -1.92 -13.60 -0.86
N ASN A 24 -1.44 -14.82 -1.16
CA ASN A 24 -1.55 -15.44 -2.48
C ASN A 24 -3.01 -15.48 -2.99
N LEU A 25 -3.25 -14.88 -4.16
CA LEU A 25 -4.57 -14.80 -4.82
C LEU A 25 -5.17 -16.15 -5.18
N GLU A 26 -4.35 -17.20 -5.32
CA GLU A 26 -4.82 -18.55 -5.64
C GLU A 26 -5.57 -19.21 -4.47
N ASN A 27 -5.36 -18.73 -3.24
CA ASN A 27 -6.06 -19.21 -2.06
C ASN A 27 -7.29 -18.32 -1.78
N LEU A 28 -8.37 -18.54 -2.53
CA LEU A 28 -9.60 -17.74 -2.44
C LEU A 28 -10.38 -17.92 -1.13
N ASP A 29 -10.12 -19.01 -0.39
CA ASP A 29 -10.71 -19.27 0.92
C ASP A 29 -9.99 -18.52 2.05
N ASP A 30 -8.89 -17.83 1.74
CA ASP A 30 -8.17 -16.99 2.68
C ASP A 30 -8.85 -15.63 2.84
N THR A 31 -9.18 -15.27 4.08
CA THR A 31 -9.75 -13.95 4.43
C THR A 31 -8.88 -12.80 3.91
N GLY A 32 -7.56 -12.99 3.85
CA GLY A 32 -6.63 -12.00 3.32
C GLY A 32 -6.77 -11.76 1.81
N THR A 33 -6.95 -12.84 1.03
CA THR A 33 -7.21 -12.75 -0.41
C THR A 33 -8.50 -11.97 -0.70
N LEU A 34 -9.59 -12.31 -0.01
CA LEU A 34 -10.87 -11.57 -0.14
C LEU A 34 -10.69 -10.09 0.18
N LYS A 35 -9.88 -9.76 1.19
CA LYS A 35 -9.58 -8.39 1.58
C LYS A 35 -8.75 -7.63 0.54
N ARG A 36 -7.79 -8.27 -0.14
CA ARG A 36 -7.06 -7.66 -1.27
C ARG A 36 -8.01 -7.25 -2.39
N TYR A 37 -8.97 -8.11 -2.73
CA TYR A 37 -10.00 -7.80 -3.73
C TYR A 37 -10.89 -6.62 -3.28
N GLN A 38 -11.32 -6.60 -2.02
CA GLN A 38 -12.09 -5.47 -1.46
C GLN A 38 -11.32 -4.15 -1.53
N ILE A 39 -10.03 -4.15 -1.19
CA ILE A 39 -9.16 -2.96 -1.33
C ILE A 39 -9.10 -2.50 -2.78
N ARG A 40 -8.83 -3.41 -3.71
CA ARG A 40 -8.77 -3.08 -5.15
C ARG A 40 -10.09 -2.45 -5.60
N ASP A 41 -11.21 -3.06 -5.25
CA ASP A 41 -12.54 -2.58 -5.69
C ASP A 41 -12.85 -1.21 -5.09
N ALA A 42 -12.53 -0.99 -3.81
CA ALA A 42 -12.65 0.33 -3.18
C ALA A 42 -11.79 1.39 -3.90
N LEU A 43 -10.57 1.06 -4.30
CA LEU A 43 -9.71 1.96 -5.07
C LEU A 43 -10.29 2.31 -6.45
N LEU A 44 -10.91 1.33 -7.13
CA LEU A 44 -11.58 1.54 -8.41
C LEU A 44 -12.82 2.45 -8.23
N ASP A 45 -13.61 2.24 -7.17
CA ASP A 45 -14.77 3.07 -6.83
C ASP A 45 -14.37 4.52 -6.50
N MET A 46 -13.16 4.72 -5.94
CA MET A 46 -12.56 6.03 -5.71
C MET A 46 -11.99 6.68 -6.99
N GLY A 47 -12.03 5.99 -8.13
CA GLY A 47 -11.53 6.50 -9.42
C GLY A 47 -10.03 6.37 -9.61
N HIS A 48 -9.38 5.46 -8.89
CA HIS A 48 -7.96 5.11 -9.09
C HIS A 48 -7.81 3.90 -10.01
N ARG A 49 -6.59 3.64 -10.47
CA ARG A 49 -6.20 2.38 -11.11
C ARG A 49 -5.58 1.50 -10.04
N ALA A 50 -6.08 0.28 -9.89
CA ALA A 50 -5.55 -0.69 -8.94
C ALA A 50 -5.27 -2.02 -9.63
N PHE A 51 -4.11 -2.61 -9.36
CA PHE A 51 -3.69 -3.88 -9.96
C PHE A 51 -2.92 -4.76 -8.97
N PHE A 52 -2.83 -6.04 -9.29
CA PHE A 52 -2.05 -7.03 -8.54
C PHE A 52 -0.76 -7.32 -9.34
N PRO A 53 0.43 -7.03 -8.81
CA PRO A 53 1.69 -7.22 -9.54
C PRO A 53 1.88 -8.63 -10.11
N GLU A 54 1.45 -9.66 -9.37
CA GLU A 54 1.54 -11.07 -9.78
C GLU A 54 0.77 -11.40 -11.07
N HIS A 55 -0.20 -10.57 -11.49
CA HIS A 55 -0.90 -10.75 -12.76
C HIS A 55 -0.10 -10.23 -13.96
N HIS A 56 0.97 -9.49 -13.73
CA HIS A 56 1.79 -8.85 -14.76
C HIS A 56 3.19 -9.46 -14.90
N ILE A 57 3.53 -10.41 -14.03
CA ILE A 57 4.80 -11.11 -14.00
C ILE A 57 4.55 -12.62 -14.14
N ASP A 58 5.49 -13.31 -14.78
CA ASP A 58 5.47 -14.76 -14.82
C ASP A 58 6.10 -15.30 -13.53
N SER A 59 5.26 -15.76 -12.58
CA SER A 59 5.71 -16.32 -11.31
C SER A 59 6.53 -17.61 -11.45
N THR A 60 6.56 -18.22 -12.63
CA THR A 60 7.42 -19.38 -12.95
C THR A 60 8.81 -18.98 -13.44
N ALA A 61 9.03 -17.69 -13.75
CA ALA A 61 10.32 -17.18 -14.16
C ALA A 61 11.32 -17.19 -12.99
N PRO A 62 12.60 -17.55 -13.23
CA PRO A 62 13.63 -17.59 -12.17
C PRO A 62 13.86 -16.25 -11.45
N ASP A 63 13.50 -15.13 -12.08
CA ASP A 63 13.73 -13.76 -11.59
C ASP A 63 12.42 -12.97 -11.42
N TRP A 64 11.32 -13.66 -11.10
CA TRP A 64 10.01 -13.01 -10.92
C TRP A 64 10.05 -11.91 -9.85
N ILE A 65 10.86 -12.07 -8.80
CA ILE A 65 11.06 -11.07 -7.74
C ILE A 65 11.71 -9.80 -8.31
N GLY A 66 12.71 -9.93 -9.19
CA GLY A 66 13.35 -8.79 -9.86
C GLY A 66 12.36 -8.05 -10.76
N GLN A 67 11.55 -8.79 -11.52
CA GLN A 67 10.51 -8.22 -12.38
C GLN A 67 9.44 -7.47 -11.58
N GLU A 68 9.03 -8.01 -10.42
CA GLU A 68 8.11 -7.33 -9.53
C GLU A 68 8.72 -6.03 -8.98
N GLN A 69 9.99 -6.05 -8.57
CA GLN A 69 10.69 -4.84 -8.12
C GLN A 69 10.77 -3.77 -9.21
N ASP A 70 11.06 -4.16 -10.44
CA ASP A 70 11.14 -3.23 -11.56
C ASP A 70 9.78 -2.63 -11.91
N LEU A 71 8.71 -3.42 -11.86
CA LEU A 71 7.33 -2.94 -12.01
C LEU A 71 6.96 -1.95 -10.90
N LEU A 72 7.31 -2.26 -9.65
CA LEU A 72 7.02 -1.39 -8.51
C LEU A 72 7.88 -0.12 -8.50
N ARG A 73 9.08 -0.13 -9.09
CA ARG A 73 9.93 1.05 -9.25
C ARG A 73 9.39 2.03 -10.28
N ASP A 74 8.69 1.52 -11.29
CA ASP A 74 8.14 2.33 -12.39
C ASP A 74 7.46 3.62 -11.85
N ASP A 75 7.83 4.76 -12.44
CA ASP A 75 7.35 6.08 -12.03
C ASP A 75 5.84 6.26 -12.25
N THR A 76 5.21 5.38 -13.01
CA THR A 76 3.75 5.34 -13.17
C THR A 76 3.03 4.75 -11.97
N VAL A 77 3.72 3.98 -11.11
CA VAL A 77 3.16 3.46 -9.84
C VAL A 77 3.32 4.52 -8.77
N ASP A 78 2.19 5.07 -8.33
CA ASP A 78 2.11 6.19 -7.39
C ASP A 78 2.08 5.72 -5.92
N LEU A 79 1.53 4.53 -5.68
CA LEU A 79 1.33 3.98 -4.35
C LEU A 79 1.38 2.45 -4.42
N VAL A 80 1.97 1.85 -3.40
CA VAL A 80 2.02 0.42 -3.16
C VAL A 80 1.31 0.16 -1.83
N ILE A 81 0.23 -0.59 -1.85
CA ILE A 81 -0.48 -1.03 -0.64
C ILE A 81 -0.13 -2.49 -0.40
N ILE A 82 0.49 -2.78 0.73
CA ILE A 82 0.80 -4.15 1.16
C ILE A 82 -0.13 -4.54 2.29
N LEU A 83 -0.98 -5.55 2.04
CA LEU A 83 -1.81 -6.15 3.08
C LEU A 83 -1.06 -7.30 3.75
N HIS A 84 -0.79 -7.16 5.05
CA HIS A 84 -0.29 -8.23 5.89
C HIS A 84 -1.44 -8.92 6.62
N THR A 85 -1.35 -10.24 6.77
CA THR A 85 -2.29 -11.09 7.51
C THR A 85 -1.56 -12.16 8.32
N GLU A 86 -2.23 -12.75 9.31
CA GLU A 86 -1.64 -13.68 10.27
C GLU A 86 -0.92 -14.89 9.65
N ASN A 87 -1.37 -15.33 8.47
CA ASN A 87 -0.86 -16.52 7.78
C ASN A 87 0.05 -16.20 6.59
N SER A 88 0.40 -14.93 6.37
CA SER A 88 1.14 -14.47 5.20
C SER A 88 2.63 -14.27 5.46
N TRP A 89 3.33 -15.35 5.83
CA TRP A 89 4.80 -15.34 5.95
C TRP A 89 5.50 -15.00 4.62
N GLY A 90 4.88 -15.32 3.49
CA GLY A 90 5.33 -14.90 2.16
C GLY A 90 5.33 -13.37 2.00
N ALA A 91 4.25 -12.72 2.42
CA ALA A 91 4.17 -11.25 2.45
C ALA A 91 5.23 -10.63 3.39
N PHE A 92 5.67 -11.33 4.44
CA PHE A 92 6.77 -10.86 5.29
C PHE A 92 8.13 -10.88 4.55
N GLY A 93 8.37 -11.90 3.72
CA GLY A 93 9.55 -11.98 2.85
C GLY A 93 9.54 -10.91 1.76
N GLU A 94 8.40 -10.71 1.12
CA GLU A 94 8.15 -9.64 0.13
C GLU A 94 8.32 -8.25 0.74
N ILE A 95 7.73 -8.01 1.91
CA ILE A 95 7.95 -6.78 2.69
C ILE A 95 9.45 -6.62 2.92
N SER A 96 10.16 -7.61 3.47
CA SER A 96 11.62 -7.48 3.71
C SER A 96 12.44 -7.19 2.45
N ASN A 97 12.04 -7.73 1.30
CA ASN A 97 12.74 -7.53 0.03
C ASN A 97 12.47 -6.13 -0.55
N PHE A 98 11.20 -5.72 -0.61
CA PHE A 98 10.77 -4.47 -1.26
C PHE A 98 10.99 -3.26 -0.37
N VAL A 99 10.84 -3.44 0.94
CA VAL A 99 11.08 -2.37 1.89
C VAL A 99 12.55 -2.07 2.14
N SER A 100 13.47 -2.66 1.39
CA SER A 100 14.89 -2.30 1.39
C SER A 100 15.28 -1.34 0.25
N ILE A 101 14.36 -1.09 -0.70
CA ILE A 101 14.61 -0.34 -1.94
C ILE A 101 13.97 1.04 -1.84
N LEU A 102 14.77 2.09 -1.61
CA LEU A 102 14.31 3.44 -1.29
C LEU A 102 13.14 3.92 -2.16
N ASP A 103 13.20 3.80 -3.48
CA ASP A 103 12.16 4.28 -4.39
C ASP A 103 10.80 3.59 -4.16
N ILE A 104 10.81 2.29 -3.87
CA ILE A 104 9.61 1.54 -3.51
C ILE A 104 9.16 1.93 -2.10
N GLN A 105 10.11 2.05 -1.15
CA GLN A 105 9.83 2.49 0.21
C GLN A 105 9.02 3.77 0.21
N MET A 106 9.45 4.77 -0.58
CA MET A 106 8.87 6.09 -0.65
C MET A 106 7.40 6.11 -1.05
N LYS A 107 6.87 5.07 -1.69
CA LYS A 107 5.47 5.01 -2.12
C LYS A 107 4.71 3.86 -1.48
N THR A 108 5.21 3.28 -0.38
CA THR A 108 4.59 2.10 0.23
C THR A 108 3.79 2.41 1.50
N ALA A 109 2.57 1.89 1.55
CA ALA A 109 1.70 1.80 2.72
C ALA A 109 1.51 0.33 3.11
N VAL A 110 1.78 0.00 4.38
CA VAL A 110 1.65 -1.36 4.92
C VAL A 110 0.47 -1.40 5.90
N LEU A 111 -0.52 -2.23 5.59
CA LEU A 111 -1.68 -2.53 6.42
C LEU A 111 -1.39 -3.81 7.21
N PHE A 112 -1.44 -3.78 8.54
CA PHE A 112 -1.17 -4.96 9.38
C PHE A 112 -2.20 -5.13 10.50
N PRO A 113 -2.49 -6.38 10.94
CA PRO A 113 -3.42 -6.60 12.04
C PRO A 113 -2.88 -5.98 13.33
N ILE A 114 -3.71 -5.20 14.04
CA ILE A 114 -3.29 -4.54 15.29
C ILE A 114 -2.83 -5.54 16.36
N GLU A 115 -3.43 -6.74 16.36
CA GLU A 115 -3.12 -7.82 17.30
C GLU A 115 -1.70 -8.38 17.12
N HIS A 116 -1.09 -8.16 15.95
CA HIS A 116 0.24 -8.65 15.59
C HIS A 116 1.33 -7.63 15.89
N TYR A 117 0.94 -6.45 16.35
CA TYR A 117 1.86 -5.39 16.72
C TYR A 117 2.53 -5.70 18.06
N LYS A 118 3.80 -6.14 18.03
CA LYS A 118 4.68 -6.19 19.19
C LYS A 118 5.73 -5.07 19.08
N PRO A 119 5.62 -3.99 19.87
CA PRO A 119 6.46 -2.80 19.73
C PRO A 119 7.97 -3.02 19.92
N THR A 120 8.42 -4.19 20.36
CA THR A 120 9.78 -4.36 20.93
C THR A 120 10.61 -5.54 20.43
N GLN A 121 10.14 -6.37 19.49
CA GLN A 121 11.00 -7.43 18.92
C GLN A 121 10.68 -7.71 17.45
N GLY A 122 11.64 -7.40 16.57
CA GLY A 122 11.65 -7.80 15.15
C GLY A 122 11.01 -6.79 14.19
N MET A 123 11.81 -6.27 13.24
CA MET A 123 11.47 -5.37 12.11
C MET A 123 10.68 -4.06 12.39
N THR A 124 10.08 -3.90 13.56
CA THR A 124 9.40 -2.66 13.99
C THR A 124 10.39 -1.52 14.25
N GLY A 125 11.61 -1.82 14.72
CA GLY A 125 12.60 -0.83 15.15
C GLY A 125 13.46 -0.15 14.07
N ASN A 126 13.48 -0.64 12.82
CA ASN A 126 14.40 -0.13 11.76
C ASN A 126 13.67 0.48 10.55
N ILE A 127 12.53 1.14 10.75
CA ILE A 127 11.89 1.94 9.70
C ILE A 127 11.48 3.29 10.30
N VAL A 128 12.47 4.11 10.67
CA VAL A 128 12.27 5.48 11.14
C VAL A 128 12.99 6.40 10.16
N GLN A 129 12.24 6.87 9.17
CA GLN A 129 12.40 8.15 8.45
C GLN A 129 11.44 8.16 7.25
N GLY A 130 10.47 9.07 7.26
CA GLY A 130 9.81 9.67 6.09
C GLY A 130 8.98 8.83 5.11
N TYR A 131 9.21 7.52 4.96
CA TYR A 131 8.91 6.89 3.67
C TYR A 131 7.81 5.81 3.70
N PHE A 132 7.53 5.20 4.84
CA PHE A 132 6.48 4.19 5.00
C PHE A 132 5.31 4.67 5.85
N VAL A 133 4.07 4.42 5.38
CA VAL A 133 2.88 4.51 6.24
C VAL A 133 2.58 3.13 6.81
N ARG A 134 2.59 3.01 8.14
CA ARG A 134 2.22 1.80 8.87
C ARG A 134 0.83 1.98 9.45
N MET A 135 -0.11 1.12 9.07
CA MET A 135 -1.49 1.19 9.52
C MET A 135 -1.90 -0.09 10.22
N PRO A 136 -1.94 -0.09 11.56
CA PRO A 136 -2.61 -1.16 12.27
C PRO A 136 -4.10 -1.10 11.93
N TYR A 137 -4.71 -2.25 11.69
CA TYR A 137 -6.13 -2.37 11.46
C TYR A 137 -6.78 -3.34 12.44
N THR A 138 -8.04 -3.08 12.78
CA THR A 138 -8.98 -4.11 13.22
C THR A 138 -9.66 -4.75 12.02
N TYR A 139 -10.17 -5.97 12.17
CA TYR A 139 -10.93 -6.63 11.09
C TYR A 139 -12.14 -5.78 10.63
N GLU A 140 -12.78 -5.06 11.55
CA GLU A 140 -13.87 -4.11 11.27
C GLU A 140 -13.42 -2.91 10.40
N GLN A 141 -12.25 -2.32 10.69
CA GLN A 141 -11.69 -1.23 9.87
C GLN A 141 -11.32 -1.69 8.45
N MET A 142 -10.91 -2.95 8.33
CA MET A 142 -10.66 -3.61 7.05
C MET A 142 -11.96 -3.97 6.30
N GLU A 143 -13.11 -4.07 6.96
CA GLU A 143 -14.40 -4.28 6.29
C GLU A 143 -14.89 -3.07 5.53
N ILE A 144 -14.55 -1.87 5.99
CA ILE A 144 -14.99 -0.62 5.36
C ILE A 144 -13.91 0.05 4.51
N CYS A 145 -12.74 -0.59 4.34
CA CYS A 145 -11.59 -0.04 3.61
C CYS A 145 -11.22 1.40 4.01
N GLN A 146 -11.51 1.82 5.24
CA GLN A 146 -11.33 3.21 5.68
C GLN A 146 -9.87 3.67 5.50
N LEU A 147 -8.92 2.78 5.81
CA LEU A 147 -7.48 3.03 5.71
C LEU A 147 -7.02 3.26 4.27
N VAL A 148 -7.75 2.71 3.28
CA VAL A 148 -7.44 2.89 1.85
C VAL A 148 -7.60 4.36 1.44
N SER A 149 -8.65 5.03 1.92
CA SER A 149 -8.85 6.45 1.64
C SER A 149 -7.76 7.33 2.25
N GLU A 150 -7.24 6.93 3.41
CA GLU A 150 -6.17 7.67 4.08
C GLU A 150 -4.83 7.47 3.32
N CYS A 151 -4.58 6.27 2.78
CA CYS A 151 -3.41 6.00 1.92
C CYS A 151 -3.43 6.88 0.66
N THR A 152 -4.57 6.98 -0.02
CA THR A 152 -4.67 7.67 -1.30
C THR A 152 -4.58 9.18 -1.11
N GLN A 153 -5.18 9.73 -0.06
CA GLN A 153 -4.99 11.13 0.32
C GLN A 153 -3.52 11.45 0.62
N TRP A 154 -2.83 10.57 1.36
CA TRP A 154 -1.40 10.73 1.63
C TRP A 154 -0.57 10.72 0.34
N ALA A 155 -0.83 9.78 -0.57
CA ALA A 155 -0.11 9.70 -1.84
C ALA A 155 -0.38 10.92 -2.74
N GLN A 156 -1.63 11.39 -2.82
CA GLN A 156 -2.02 12.58 -3.56
C GLN A 156 -1.32 13.84 -3.04
N GLN A 157 -1.21 14.00 -1.72
CA GLN A 157 -0.48 15.12 -1.11
C GLN A 157 1.01 15.09 -1.47
N ARG A 158 1.63 13.91 -1.55
CA ARG A 158 3.03 13.77 -1.96
C ARG A 158 3.29 14.12 -3.41
N GLN A 159 2.40 13.76 -4.33
CA GLN A 159 2.54 14.11 -5.76
C GLN A 159 2.61 15.63 -6.01
N ILE A 160 2.08 16.43 -5.10
CA ILE A 160 2.06 17.90 -5.20
C ILE A 160 3.14 18.57 -4.34
N GLY A 161 4.12 17.79 -3.86
CA GLY A 161 5.27 18.29 -3.09
C GLY A 161 4.96 18.61 -1.63
N ILE A 162 3.76 18.26 -1.14
CA ILE A 162 3.44 18.33 0.28
C ILE A 162 3.95 17.04 0.92
N TRP A 163 4.77 17.18 1.95
CA TRP A 163 5.16 16.06 2.80
C TRP A 163 4.23 16.06 4.00
N PRO A 164 3.07 15.39 3.92
CA PRO A 164 2.13 15.43 5.01
C PRO A 164 2.75 14.81 6.24
N GLU A 165 2.60 15.53 7.34
CA GLU A 165 2.78 14.97 8.66
C GLU A 165 1.87 13.74 8.77
N LEU A 166 2.47 12.56 9.01
CA LEU A 166 1.71 11.32 9.20
C LEU A 166 0.61 11.57 10.25
N PRO A 167 -0.67 11.23 10.00
CA PRO A 167 -1.70 11.27 11.01
C PRO A 167 -1.27 10.64 12.35
N PRO A 168 -1.78 11.13 13.50
CA PRO A 168 -1.30 10.71 14.82
C PRO A 168 -1.37 9.20 15.07
N HIS A 169 -2.34 8.50 14.46
CA HIS A 169 -2.47 7.04 14.52
C HIS A 169 -1.51 6.28 13.58
N PHE A 170 -0.66 6.98 12.84
CA PHE A 170 0.39 6.43 11.99
C PHE A 170 1.80 6.68 12.54
N ARG A 171 1.93 7.47 13.62
CA ARG A 171 3.22 7.77 14.27
C ARG A 171 3.43 6.80 15.43
N PHE A 172 3.85 5.58 15.13
CA PHE A 172 4.25 4.62 16.16
C PHE A 172 5.57 3.94 15.80
#